data_AF-A0ABD3XCU4-F1
#
_entry.id   AF-A0ABD3XCU4-F1
#
_cell.length_a   1.000
_cell.length_b   1.000
_cell.length_c   1.000
_cell.angle_alpha   90.00
_cell.angle_beta   90.00
_cell.angle_gamma   90.00
#
_symmetry.space_group_name_H-M   'P 1'
#
loop_
_entity.id
_entity.type
_entity.pdbx_description
1 polymer ?
#
loop_
_entity_poly.entity_id
_entity_poly.type
_entity_poly.pdbx_seq_one_letter_code
_entity_poly.pdbx_strand_id
1 'polypeptide(L)'
;IVMTEFTFMDSNDCEFSGKDRNDCAFTGKDRNDCEFTFKDSNDCEFTGKDRNDCVFTGKDRNDCVFTGKDRNDCEFTGKDSNDCVFTGKDRNDCVFTGKDRNDCVFTGKDRNDCVFTGKDSNDCEITGKDRNDCVFTGKDRNDCVFTGKDFNDCEFTGKDFSDWGFTGNDCNDSKFTCKDCNDCEFTGKDRNDCEFTGKNSNDCEFTDNDCNDCKFTCKDSNDCVFTGKDRND
;
A
#
# COMPACT_ATOMS: atom_id res chain seq x y z
N ILE A 1 11.09 -27.66 12.81
CA ILE A 1 10.69 -27.38 11.41
C ILE A 1 11.98 -27.11 10.65
N VAL A 2 12.21 -27.77 9.51
CA VAL A 2 13.43 -27.58 8.72
C VAL A 2 13.13 -26.49 7.69
N MET A 3 13.76 -25.33 7.85
CA MET A 3 13.66 -24.25 6.86
C MET A 3 14.34 -24.70 5.56
N THR A 4 13.67 -24.51 4.42
CA THR A 4 14.29 -24.77 3.12
C THR A 4 14.93 -23.49 2.61
N GLU A 5 16.25 -23.43 2.59
CA GLU A 5 17.00 -22.24 2.17
C GLU A 5 17.50 -22.35 0.72
N PHE A 6 17.25 -21.31 -0.07
CA PHE A 6 17.77 -21.10 -1.41
C PHE A 6 18.56 -19.79 -1.43
N THR A 7 19.88 -19.87 -1.61
CA THR A 7 20.76 -18.69 -1.65
C THR A 7 21.37 -18.54 -3.04
N PHE A 8 21.24 -17.35 -3.63
CA PHE A 8 21.80 -17.02 -4.94
C PHE A 8 22.54 -15.68 -4.87
N MET A 9 23.72 -15.55 -5.47
CA MET A 9 24.38 -14.23 -5.58
C MET A 9 23.58 -13.36 -6.55
N ASP A 10 23.49 -13.82 -7.79
CA ASP A 10 22.73 -13.18 -8.86
C ASP A 10 21.82 -14.25 -9.49
N SER A 11 20.58 -13.88 -9.82
CA SER A 11 19.61 -14.77 -10.48
C SER A 11 18.89 -14.01 -11.58
N ASN A 12 18.99 -14.51 -12.80
CA ASN A 12 18.27 -13.98 -13.95
C ASN A 12 17.43 -15.11 -14.55
N ASP A 13 16.24 -14.79 -15.06
CA ASP A 13 15.36 -15.74 -15.76
C ASP A 13 15.06 -17.02 -14.96
N CYS A 14 14.91 -16.89 -13.63
CA CYS A 14 14.69 -18.03 -12.75
C CYS A 14 13.20 -18.26 -12.50
N GLU A 15 12.75 -19.50 -12.63
CA GLU A 15 11.38 -19.89 -12.34
C GLU A 15 11.33 -20.86 -11.14
N PHE A 16 10.56 -20.49 -10.12
CA PHE A 16 10.27 -21.33 -8.97
C PHE A 16 8.76 -21.56 -8.89
N SER A 17 8.33 -22.77 -9.23
CA SER A 17 6.93 -23.16 -9.14
C SER A 17 6.70 -24.29 -8.15
N GLY A 18 5.49 -24.33 -7.59
CA GLY A 18 5.10 -25.36 -6.63
C GLY A 18 3.66 -25.21 -6.18
N LYS A 19 3.14 -26.23 -5.51
CA LYS A 19 1.80 -26.15 -4.93
C LYS A 19 1.85 -25.43 -3.60
N ASP A 20 2.53 -26.02 -2.62
CA ASP A 20 2.55 -25.54 -1.25
C ASP A 20 4.02 -25.32 -0.82
N ARG A 21 4.31 -24.16 -0.22
CA ARG A 21 5.62 -23.83 0.36
C ARG A 21 5.43 -23.35 1.79
N ASN A 22 6.10 -24.01 2.71
CA ASN A 22 6.16 -23.62 4.11
C ASN A 22 7.62 -23.45 4.52
N ASP A 23 7.91 -22.45 5.36
CA ASP A 23 9.23 -22.26 5.97
C ASP A 23 10.36 -22.21 4.94
N CYS A 24 10.19 -21.42 3.88
CA CYS A 24 11.17 -21.30 2.80
C CYS A 24 11.84 -19.93 2.83
N ALA A 25 13.17 -19.89 2.67
CA ALA A 25 13.91 -18.65 2.52
C ALA A 25 14.59 -18.58 1.15
N PHE A 26 14.23 -17.58 0.36
CA PHE A 26 14.85 -17.24 -0.91
C PHE A 26 15.69 -15.99 -0.70
N THR A 27 16.99 -16.18 -0.51
CA THR A 27 17.95 -15.10 -0.28
C THR A 27 18.80 -14.87 -1.53
N GLY A 28 19.06 -13.62 -1.88
CA GLY A 28 20.02 -13.33 -2.93
C GLY A 28 20.27 -11.86 -3.17
N LYS A 29 21.39 -11.50 -3.79
CA LYS A 29 21.76 -10.08 -3.88
C LYS A 29 20.95 -9.40 -4.97
N ASP A 30 21.06 -9.87 -6.21
CA ASP A 30 20.44 -9.24 -7.37
C ASP A 30 19.53 -10.26 -8.10
N ARG A 31 18.29 -9.87 -8.42
CA ARG A 31 17.35 -10.69 -9.19
C ARG A 31 16.71 -9.91 -10.33
N ASN A 32 16.75 -10.47 -11.54
CA ASN A 32 16.03 -9.93 -12.68
C ASN A 32 15.17 -11.03 -13.31
N ASP A 33 13.97 -10.70 -13.78
CA ASP A 33 13.12 -11.62 -14.54
C ASP A 33 12.86 -12.96 -13.81
N CYS A 34 12.69 -12.90 -12.48
CA CYS A 34 12.47 -14.11 -11.66
C CYS A 34 10.99 -14.27 -11.31
N GLU A 35 10.46 -15.47 -11.53
CA GLU A 35 9.06 -15.82 -11.23
C GLU A 35 8.97 -16.80 -10.05
N PHE A 36 8.10 -16.48 -9.10
CA PHE A 36 7.76 -17.31 -7.95
C PHE A 36 6.27 -17.59 -7.95
N THR A 37 5.90 -18.83 -8.30
CA THR A 37 4.50 -19.24 -8.50
C THR A 37 4.15 -20.39 -7.56
N PHE A 38 3.55 -20.05 -6.43
CA PHE A 38 3.16 -21.02 -5.41
C PHE A 38 1.68 -20.86 -5.09
N LYS A 39 0.90 -21.94 -5.16
CA LYS A 39 -0.53 -21.87 -4.83
C LYS A 39 -0.72 -21.36 -3.40
N ASP A 40 -0.03 -21.97 -2.43
CA ASP A 40 -0.10 -21.59 -1.02
C ASP A 40 1.34 -21.37 -0.50
N SER A 41 1.62 -20.22 0.12
CA SER A 41 2.90 -19.90 0.76
C SER A 41 2.69 -19.48 2.21
N ASN A 42 3.32 -20.17 3.16
CA ASN A 42 3.29 -19.83 4.58
C ASN A 42 4.72 -19.67 5.11
N ASP A 43 4.96 -18.68 5.96
CA ASP A 43 6.28 -18.45 6.59
C ASP A 43 7.43 -18.41 5.56
N CYS A 44 7.18 -17.78 4.41
CA CYS A 44 8.16 -17.69 3.33
C CYS A 44 8.85 -16.33 3.32
N GLU A 45 10.17 -16.34 3.32
CA GLU A 45 11.00 -15.14 3.25
C GLU A 45 11.62 -14.99 1.86
N PHE A 46 11.43 -13.82 1.27
CA PHE A 46 12.08 -13.42 0.04
C PHE A 46 12.93 -12.20 0.37
N THR A 47 14.23 -12.41 0.51
CA THR A 47 15.20 -11.35 0.83
C THR A 47 16.13 -11.12 -0.34
N GLY A 48 16.41 -9.85 -0.64
CA GLY A 48 17.44 -9.51 -1.60
C GLY A 48 17.65 -8.02 -1.81
N LYS A 49 18.81 -7.63 -2.32
CA LYS A 49 19.17 -6.21 -2.39
C LYS A 49 18.40 -5.51 -3.51
N ASP A 50 18.55 -6.00 -4.74
CA ASP A 50 18.01 -5.36 -5.95
C ASP A 50 17.11 -6.37 -6.70
N ARG A 51 15.89 -5.95 -7.08
CA ARG A 51 14.94 -6.76 -7.86
C ARG A 51 14.35 -5.96 -9.00
N ASN A 52 14.46 -6.47 -10.22
CA ASN A 52 13.76 -5.93 -11.37
C ASN A 52 12.89 -7.03 -11.99
N ASP A 53 11.71 -6.68 -12.48
CA ASP A 53 10.85 -7.58 -13.26
C ASP A 53 10.53 -8.92 -12.55
N CYS A 54 10.48 -8.90 -11.21
CA CYS A 54 10.20 -10.10 -10.44
C CYS A 54 8.70 -10.26 -10.20
N VAL A 55 8.17 -11.45 -10.47
CA VAL A 55 6.75 -11.75 -10.33
C VAL A 55 6.54 -12.77 -9.22
N PHE A 56 5.62 -12.45 -8.31
CA PHE A 56 5.21 -13.32 -7.21
C PHE A 56 3.72 -13.61 -7.36
N THR A 57 3.39 -14.81 -7.82
CA THR A 57 1.99 -15.25 -7.93
C THR A 57 1.68 -16.34 -6.91
N GLY A 58 0.49 -16.26 -6.33
CA GLY A 58 -0.02 -17.31 -5.47
C GLY A 58 -1.45 -17.10 -5.07
N LYS A 59 -2.16 -18.17 -4.73
CA LYS A 59 -3.54 -18.04 -4.28
C LYS A 59 -3.57 -17.45 -2.87
N ASP A 60 -2.87 -18.08 -1.94
CA ASP A 60 -2.93 -17.75 -0.51
C ASP A 60 -1.50 -17.52 0.03
N ARG A 61 -1.27 -16.40 0.71
CA ARG A 61 0.00 -16.06 1.39
C ARG A 61 -0.24 -15.72 2.85
N ASN A 62 0.43 -16.40 3.76
CA ASN A 62 0.39 -16.08 5.19
C ASN A 62 1.82 -15.90 5.71
N ASP A 63 2.03 -14.91 6.57
CA ASP A 63 3.32 -14.68 7.25
C ASP A 63 4.52 -14.56 6.29
N CYS A 64 4.27 -14.10 5.06
CA CYS A 64 5.30 -13.99 4.03
C CYS A 64 6.02 -12.65 4.14
N VAL A 65 7.34 -12.67 4.11
CA VAL A 65 8.17 -11.48 4.25
C VAL A 65 8.94 -11.22 2.96
N PHE A 66 8.75 -10.03 2.39
CA PHE A 66 9.46 -9.56 1.23
C PHE A 66 10.34 -8.39 1.65
N THR A 67 11.63 -8.63 1.83
CA THR A 67 12.61 -7.57 2.10
C THR A 67 13.49 -7.29 0.90
N GLY A 68 13.77 -6.02 0.64
CA GLY A 68 14.80 -5.65 -0.31
C GLY A 68 15.03 -4.17 -0.46
N LYS A 69 16.20 -3.77 -0.92
CA LYS A 69 16.57 -2.35 -0.94
C LYS A 69 15.85 -1.63 -2.07
N ASP A 70 16.04 -2.12 -3.30
CA ASP A 70 15.57 -1.46 -4.52
C ASP A 70 14.69 -2.45 -5.31
N ARG A 71 13.47 -2.03 -5.70
CA ARG A 71 12.55 -2.83 -6.53
C ARG A 71 12.00 -2.00 -7.67
N ASN A 72 12.14 -2.50 -8.89
CA ASN A 72 11.48 -1.93 -10.07
C ASN A 72 10.63 -3.00 -10.74
N ASP A 73 9.47 -2.61 -11.25
CA ASP A 73 8.61 -3.49 -12.09
C ASP A 73 8.25 -4.84 -11.43
N CYS A 74 8.16 -4.87 -10.10
CA CYS A 74 7.83 -6.10 -9.38
C CYS A 74 6.32 -6.24 -9.21
N GLU A 75 5.80 -7.44 -9.50
CA GLU A 75 4.37 -7.75 -9.36
C GLU A 75 4.13 -8.76 -8.24
N PHE A 76 3.13 -8.47 -7.41
CA PHE A 76 2.67 -9.33 -6.32
C PHE A 76 1.18 -9.58 -6.49
N THR A 77 0.84 -10.74 -7.02
CA THR A 77 -0.54 -11.08 -7.37
C THR A 77 -1.00 -12.28 -6.56
N GLY A 78 -2.10 -12.14 -5.84
CA GLY A 78 -2.72 -13.27 -5.18
C GLY A 78 -4.14 -13.06 -4.73
N LYS A 79 -4.82 -14.13 -4.31
CA LYS A 79 -6.21 -14.00 -3.85
C LYS A 79 -6.23 -13.43 -2.44
N ASP A 80 -5.57 -14.09 -1.51
CA ASP A 80 -5.63 -13.81 -0.09
C ASP A 80 -4.19 -13.57 0.43
N SER A 81 -3.99 -12.53 1.24
CA SER A 81 -2.69 -12.24 1.87
C SER A 81 -2.90 -11.79 3.32
N ASN A 82 -2.40 -12.57 4.28
CA ASN A 82 -2.51 -12.29 5.71
C ASN A 82 -1.11 -12.14 6.30
N ASP A 83 -0.93 -11.19 7.22
CA ASP A 83 0.32 -10.98 7.97
C ASP A 83 1.56 -10.82 7.06
N CYS A 84 1.36 -10.36 5.83
CA CYS A 84 2.42 -10.23 4.85
C CYS A 84 3.16 -8.90 5.02
N VAL A 85 4.49 -8.95 5.05
CA VAL A 85 5.33 -7.78 5.25
C VAL A 85 6.16 -7.49 4.01
N PHE A 86 6.00 -6.28 3.46
CA PHE A 86 6.77 -5.78 2.35
C PHE A 86 7.63 -4.62 2.83
N THR A 87 8.92 -4.87 3.03
CA THR A 87 9.89 -3.82 3.38
C THR A 87 10.81 -3.53 2.20
N GLY A 88 11.08 -2.26 1.96
CA GLY A 88 12.14 -1.88 1.04
C GLY A 88 12.36 -0.39 0.90
N LYS A 89 13.58 0.01 0.54
CA LYS A 89 13.95 1.43 0.56
C LYS A 89 13.27 2.17 -0.58
N ASP A 90 13.45 1.70 -1.81
CA ASP A 90 13.04 2.38 -3.03
C ASP A 90 12.18 1.40 -3.87
N ARG A 91 10.99 1.84 -4.32
CA ARG A 91 10.09 1.06 -5.19
C ARG A 91 9.58 1.91 -6.34
N ASN A 92 9.79 1.46 -7.57
CA ASN A 92 9.18 2.06 -8.75
C ASN A 92 8.34 1.01 -9.47
N ASP A 93 7.20 1.42 -10.03
CA ASP A 93 6.37 0.60 -10.90
C ASP A 93 5.93 -0.76 -10.29
N CYS A 94 5.86 -0.83 -8.96
CA CYS A 94 5.49 -2.06 -8.27
C CYS A 94 3.98 -2.21 -8.19
N VAL A 95 3.48 -3.40 -8.50
CA VAL A 95 2.04 -3.70 -8.51
C VAL A 95 1.72 -4.73 -7.43
N PHE A 96 0.75 -4.42 -6.59
CA PHE A 96 0.21 -5.30 -5.57
C PHE A 96 -1.27 -5.52 -5.85
N THR A 97 -1.62 -6.69 -6.36
CA THR A 97 -3.02 -7.07 -6.57
C THR A 97 -3.42 -8.21 -5.65
N GLY A 98 -4.58 -8.06 -5.02
CA GLY A 98 -5.24 -9.21 -4.45
C GLY A 98 -6.66 -8.97 -3.99
N LYS A 99 -7.41 -10.04 -3.77
CA LYS A 99 -8.81 -9.90 -3.39
C LYS A 99 -8.92 -9.40 -1.95
N ASP A 100 -8.29 -10.13 -1.02
CA ASP A 100 -8.44 -9.92 0.41
C ASP A 100 -7.05 -9.75 1.05
N ARG A 101 -6.87 -8.68 1.85
CA ARG A 101 -5.63 -8.39 2.60
C ARG A 101 -5.94 -8.15 4.07
N ASN A 102 -5.30 -8.89 4.96
CA ASN A 102 -5.41 -8.70 6.40
C ASN A 102 -4.02 -8.46 6.98
N ASP A 103 -3.87 -7.51 7.91
CA ASP A 103 -2.64 -7.30 8.67
C ASP A 103 -1.38 -7.12 7.79
N CYS A 104 -1.56 -6.61 6.57
CA CYS A 104 -0.46 -6.47 5.62
C CYS A 104 0.28 -5.15 5.86
N VAL A 105 1.60 -5.22 5.95
CA VAL A 105 2.44 -4.05 6.22
C VAL A 105 3.33 -3.74 5.02
N PHE A 106 3.25 -2.51 4.52
CA PHE A 106 4.10 -2.00 3.47
C PHE A 106 4.93 -0.84 4.01
N THR A 107 6.22 -1.09 4.29
CA THR A 107 7.16 -0.05 4.69
C THR A 107 8.15 0.26 3.57
N GLY A 108 8.48 1.54 3.40
CA GLY A 108 9.54 1.92 2.49
C GLY A 108 9.78 3.41 2.40
N LYS A 109 10.99 3.82 2.00
CA LYS A 109 11.35 5.24 2.03
C LYS A 109 10.67 5.98 0.87
N ASP A 110 10.89 5.52 -0.35
CA ASP A 110 10.50 6.21 -1.58
C ASP A 110 9.65 5.25 -2.46
N ARG A 111 8.49 5.70 -2.92
CA ARG A 111 7.63 4.94 -3.86
C ARG A 111 7.16 5.83 -5.01
N ASN A 112 7.40 5.39 -6.24
CA ASN A 112 6.86 6.03 -7.43
C ASN A 112 6.03 5.02 -8.23
N ASP A 113 4.93 5.47 -8.83
CA ASP A 113 4.12 4.70 -9.77
C ASP A 113 3.64 3.33 -9.22
N CYS A 114 3.50 3.22 -7.91
CA CYS A 114 3.11 1.96 -7.28
C CYS A 114 1.58 1.82 -7.25
N VAL A 115 1.08 0.64 -7.61
CA VAL A 115 -0.36 0.36 -7.66
C VAL A 115 -0.72 -0.69 -6.62
N PHE A 116 -1.72 -0.38 -5.80
CA PHE A 116 -2.28 -1.27 -4.79
C PHE A 116 -3.76 -1.45 -5.06
N THR A 117 -4.13 -2.61 -5.58
CA THR A 117 -5.51 -2.93 -5.94
C THR A 117 -5.99 -4.11 -5.12
N GLY A 118 -7.11 -3.94 -4.42
CA GLY A 118 -7.78 -5.10 -3.84
C GLY A 118 -9.22 -4.88 -3.47
N LYS A 119 -9.97 -5.96 -3.30
CA LYS A 119 -11.40 -5.84 -3.01
C LYS A 119 -11.58 -5.38 -1.57
N ASP A 120 -11.00 -6.12 -0.63
CA ASP A 120 -11.18 -5.94 0.80
C ASP A 120 -9.80 -5.81 1.46
N SER A 121 -9.63 -4.87 2.39
CA SER A 121 -8.37 -4.69 3.14
C SER A 121 -8.67 -4.29 4.58
N ASN A 122 -8.21 -5.07 5.55
CA ASN A 122 -8.36 -4.75 6.96
C ASN A 122 -6.98 -4.70 7.64
N ASP A 123 -6.83 -3.81 8.61
CA ASP A 123 -5.63 -3.70 9.45
C ASP A 123 -4.33 -3.53 8.64
N CYS A 124 -4.43 -2.93 7.44
CA CYS A 124 -3.27 -2.76 6.56
C CYS A 124 -2.55 -1.44 6.86
N GLU A 125 -1.22 -1.51 6.98
CA GLU A 125 -0.39 -0.34 7.26
C GLU A 125 0.52 -0.03 6.07
N ILE A 126 0.43 1.19 5.54
CA ILE A 126 1.28 1.67 4.45
C ILE A 126 2.05 2.88 4.97
N THR A 127 3.32 2.66 5.31
CA THR A 127 4.24 3.71 5.80
C THR A 127 5.35 4.00 4.82
N GLY A 128 5.82 5.25 4.85
CA GLY A 128 6.97 5.67 4.09
C GLY A 128 7.30 7.14 4.23
N LYS A 129 8.32 7.59 3.50
CA LYS A 129 8.70 9.01 3.51
C LYS A 129 8.03 9.73 2.35
N ASP A 130 8.32 9.30 1.12
CA ASP A 130 7.96 10.01 -0.10
C ASP A 130 7.15 9.07 -1.02
N ARG A 131 6.00 9.54 -1.54
CA ARG A 131 5.17 8.83 -2.51
C ARG A 131 4.75 9.74 -3.65
N ASN A 132 5.00 9.31 -4.88
CA ASN A 132 4.57 10.00 -6.09
C ASN A 132 3.77 9.05 -6.98
N ASP A 133 2.71 9.53 -7.60
CA ASP A 133 1.92 8.80 -8.60
C ASP A 133 1.40 7.42 -8.11
N CYS A 134 1.21 7.28 -6.80
CA CYS A 134 0.78 6.02 -6.21
C CYS A 134 -0.74 5.91 -6.21
N VAL A 135 -1.24 4.75 -6.63
CA VAL A 135 -2.69 4.48 -6.74
C VAL A 135 -3.09 3.39 -5.76
N PHE A 136 -4.06 3.69 -4.90
CA PHE A 136 -4.62 2.78 -3.92
C PHE A 136 -6.12 2.61 -4.20
N THR A 137 -6.49 1.52 -4.86
CA THR A 137 -7.90 1.20 -5.14
C THR A 137 -8.40 0.03 -4.31
N GLY A 138 -9.63 0.14 -3.82
CA GLY A 138 -10.31 -1.02 -3.26
C GLY A 138 -11.75 -0.78 -2.86
N LYS A 139 -12.53 -1.85 -2.71
CA LYS A 139 -13.96 -1.69 -2.43
C LYS A 139 -14.17 -1.33 -0.97
N ASP A 140 -13.68 -2.16 -0.06
CA ASP A 140 -13.94 -2.06 1.37
C ASP A 140 -12.59 -1.95 2.11
N ARG A 141 -12.41 -0.93 2.96
CA ARG A 141 -11.21 -0.77 3.80
C ARG A 141 -11.56 -0.48 5.24
N ASN A 142 -11.08 -1.32 6.14
CA ASN A 142 -11.26 -1.18 7.58
C ASN A 142 -9.90 -1.01 8.26
N ASP A 143 -9.79 -0.14 9.26
CA ASP A 143 -8.60 -0.04 10.12
C ASP A 143 -7.28 0.14 9.34
N CYS A 144 -7.33 0.70 8.13
CA CYS A 144 -6.14 0.85 7.30
C CYS A 144 -5.49 2.20 7.56
N VAL A 145 -4.17 2.20 7.73
CA VAL A 145 -3.40 3.40 8.08
C VAL A 145 -2.38 3.72 6.99
N PHE A 146 -2.41 4.97 6.54
CA PHE A 146 -1.52 5.53 5.52
C PHE A 146 -0.70 6.66 6.13
N THR A 147 0.59 6.44 6.34
CA THR A 147 1.49 7.45 6.89
C THR A 147 2.61 7.78 5.91
N GLY A 148 2.86 9.08 5.72
CA GLY A 148 3.91 9.61 4.86
C GLY A 148 4.41 10.96 5.33
N LYS A 149 5.59 11.35 4.85
CA LYS A 149 5.99 12.75 4.92
C LYS A 149 5.37 13.50 3.74
N ASP A 150 5.61 13.00 2.53
CA ASP A 150 5.32 13.69 1.27
C ASP A 150 4.47 12.77 0.36
N PHE A 151 3.33 13.28 -0.14
CA PHE A 151 2.47 12.60 -1.11
C PHE A 151 2.20 13.55 -2.28
N ASN A 152 2.58 13.17 -3.50
CA ASN A 152 2.28 13.92 -4.72
C ASN A 152 1.52 13.03 -5.69
N ASP A 153 0.48 13.56 -6.33
CA ASP A 153 -0.30 12.87 -7.37
C ASP A 153 -0.82 11.48 -6.93
N CYS A 154 -1.09 11.30 -5.63
CA CYS A 154 -1.55 10.03 -5.10
C CYS A 154 -3.07 9.93 -5.15
N GLU A 155 -3.60 8.76 -5.51
CA GLU A 155 -5.03 8.50 -5.54
C GLU A 155 -5.43 7.41 -4.55
N PHE A 156 -6.41 7.72 -3.70
CA PHE A 156 -7.02 6.80 -2.75
C PHE A 156 -8.50 6.67 -3.10
N THR A 157 -8.87 5.54 -3.69
CA THR A 157 -10.26 5.33 -4.16
C THR A 157 -10.85 4.09 -3.51
N GLY A 158 -12.03 4.25 -2.93
CA GLY A 158 -12.85 3.13 -2.52
C GLY A 158 -14.32 3.40 -2.31
N LYS A 159 -15.05 2.33 -2.02
CA LYS A 159 -16.50 2.40 -1.84
C LYS A 159 -16.82 2.67 -0.39
N ASP A 160 -16.34 1.83 0.51
CA ASP A 160 -16.67 1.86 1.93
C ASP A 160 -15.34 1.94 2.73
N PHE A 161 -15.10 3.05 3.43
CA PHE A 161 -13.97 3.23 4.36
C PHE A 161 -14.49 3.35 5.80
N SER A 162 -13.88 2.61 6.71
CA SER A 162 -14.18 2.60 8.13
C SER A 162 -12.86 2.61 8.91
N ASP A 163 -12.77 3.44 9.95
CA ASP A 163 -11.57 3.57 10.79
C ASP A 163 -10.29 3.81 9.96
N TRP A 164 -10.44 4.51 8.84
CA TRP A 164 -9.37 4.73 7.88
C TRP A 164 -8.56 5.96 8.25
N GLY A 165 -7.25 5.79 8.45
CA GLY A 165 -6.36 6.86 8.86
C GLY A 165 -5.40 7.29 7.75
N PHE A 166 -5.31 8.60 7.52
CA PHE A 166 -4.28 9.20 6.67
C PHE A 166 -3.52 10.29 7.41
N THR A 167 -2.20 10.24 7.34
CA THR A 167 -1.30 11.26 7.86
C THR A 167 -0.20 11.56 6.84
N GLY A 168 -0.18 12.79 6.33
CA GLY A 168 0.85 13.31 5.43
C GLY A 168 1.21 14.74 5.79
N ASN A 169 2.50 15.07 5.95
CA ASN A 169 2.87 16.45 6.25
C ASN A 169 2.63 17.34 5.02
N ASP A 170 3.20 16.94 3.87
CA ASP A 170 3.14 17.69 2.62
C ASP A 170 2.34 16.84 1.61
N CYS A 171 1.19 17.34 1.12
CA CYS A 171 0.33 16.62 0.19
C CYS A 171 -0.02 17.52 -1.00
N ASN A 172 0.30 17.10 -2.23
CA ASN A 172 0.02 17.86 -3.45
C ASN A 172 -0.76 17.01 -4.45
N ASP A 173 -1.72 17.61 -5.14
CA ASP A 173 -2.48 17.01 -6.26
C ASP A 173 -3.11 15.63 -5.94
N SER A 174 -3.30 15.33 -4.65
CA SER A 174 -3.73 14.02 -4.21
C SER A 174 -5.23 13.95 -4.03
N LYS A 175 -5.81 12.79 -4.37
CA LYS A 175 -7.26 12.60 -4.44
C LYS A 175 -7.71 11.49 -3.51
N PHE A 176 -8.77 11.78 -2.75
CA PHE A 176 -9.42 10.85 -1.83
C PHE A 176 -10.87 10.71 -2.27
N THR A 177 -11.24 9.54 -2.80
CA THR A 177 -12.59 9.25 -3.26
C THR A 177 -13.17 8.10 -2.47
N CYS A 178 -14.28 8.37 -1.79
CA CYS A 178 -14.97 7.42 -0.93
C CYS A 178 -16.47 7.57 -1.12
N LYS A 179 -17.23 6.48 -1.27
CA LYS A 179 -18.68 6.62 -1.30
C LYS A 179 -19.23 6.76 0.11
N ASP A 180 -18.88 5.86 1.00
CA ASP A 180 -19.35 5.81 2.39
C ASP A 180 -18.12 5.77 3.31
N CYS A 181 -17.88 6.84 4.07
CA CYS A 181 -16.73 7.00 4.97
C CYS A 181 -17.22 7.16 6.41
N ASN A 182 -16.73 6.34 7.33
CA ASN A 182 -17.09 6.39 8.75
C ASN A 182 -15.83 6.36 9.60
N ASP A 183 -15.77 7.19 10.64
CA ASP A 183 -14.66 7.20 11.61
C ASP A 183 -13.28 7.37 10.94
N CYS A 184 -13.23 8.09 9.82
CA CYS A 184 -12.00 8.28 9.05
C CYS A 184 -11.28 9.55 9.49
N GLU A 185 -9.95 9.47 9.63
CA GLU A 185 -9.10 10.58 10.04
C GLU A 185 -8.17 11.01 8.91
N PHE A 186 -8.14 12.30 8.60
CA PHE A 186 -7.29 12.90 7.57
C PHE A 186 -6.46 14.03 8.16
N THR A 187 -5.23 13.72 8.57
CA THR A 187 -4.32 14.69 9.17
C THR A 187 -3.26 15.15 8.17
N GLY A 188 -3.04 16.45 8.07
CA GLY A 188 -1.90 17.02 7.35
C GLY A 188 -1.42 18.36 7.91
N LYS A 189 -0.36 18.90 7.31
CA LYS A 189 0.15 20.23 7.66
C LYS A 189 0.04 21.20 6.50
N ASP A 190 0.49 20.77 5.33
CA ASP A 190 0.56 21.57 4.12
C ASP A 190 -0.09 20.77 2.98
N ARG A 191 -1.26 21.22 2.51
CA ARG A 191 -1.94 20.62 1.35
C ARG A 191 -2.11 21.63 0.22
N ASN A 192 -1.74 21.24 -0.99
CA ASN A 192 -2.01 22.01 -2.21
C ASN A 192 -2.81 21.17 -3.21
N ASP A 193 -3.85 21.73 -3.81
CA ASP A 193 -4.64 21.10 -4.89
C ASP A 193 -5.18 19.69 -4.55
N CYS A 194 -5.36 19.39 -3.26
CA CYS A 194 -5.88 18.09 -2.83
C CYS A 194 -7.40 18.05 -2.90
N GLU A 195 -7.98 16.93 -3.31
CA GLU A 195 -9.43 16.80 -3.44
C GLU A 195 -9.95 15.62 -2.60
N PHE A 196 -10.92 15.89 -1.73
CA PHE A 196 -11.73 14.87 -1.09
C PHE A 196 -13.13 14.86 -1.69
N THR A 197 -13.58 13.69 -2.14
CA THR A 197 -14.92 13.45 -2.64
C THR A 197 -15.58 12.29 -1.89
N GLY A 198 -16.61 12.63 -1.12
CA GLY A 198 -17.48 11.75 -0.35
C GLY A 198 -18.91 11.74 -0.90
N LYS A 199 -19.65 10.64 -0.78
CA LYS A 199 -21.13 10.72 -0.82
C LYS A 199 -21.68 10.88 0.60
N ASN A 200 -21.28 9.98 1.50
CA ASN A 200 -21.68 9.98 2.90
C ASN A 200 -20.41 9.97 3.77
N SER A 201 -20.33 10.88 4.74
CA SER A 201 -19.26 10.93 5.75
C SER A 201 -19.87 11.03 7.14
N ASN A 202 -19.52 10.11 8.04
CA ASN A 202 -19.96 10.13 9.43
C ASN A 202 -18.74 10.08 10.35
N ASP A 203 -18.70 10.92 11.39
CA ASP A 203 -17.64 10.91 12.40
C ASP A 203 -16.22 11.02 11.80
N CYS A 204 -16.08 11.66 10.63
CA CYS A 204 -14.78 11.87 10.00
C CYS A 204 -14.11 13.15 10.52
N GLU A 205 -12.81 13.08 10.79
CA GLU A 205 -12.00 14.23 11.18
C GLU A 205 -11.05 14.64 10.05
N PHE A 206 -11.06 15.93 9.70
CA PHE A 206 -10.16 16.54 8.76
C PHE A 206 -9.37 17.64 9.47
N THR A 207 -8.07 17.41 9.64
CA THR A 207 -7.18 18.33 10.35
C THR A 207 -6.04 18.72 9.44
N ASP A 208 -5.94 20.00 9.13
CA ASP A 208 -4.90 20.55 8.25
C ASP A 208 -4.46 21.93 8.74
N ASN A 209 -3.18 22.25 8.74
CA ASN A 209 -2.76 23.58 9.22
C ASN A 209 -2.88 24.64 8.12
N ASP A 210 -2.43 24.29 6.91
CA ASP A 210 -2.35 25.17 5.75
C ASP A 210 -2.85 24.42 4.51
N CYS A 211 -4.09 24.70 4.11
CA CYS A 211 -4.65 24.22 2.86
C CYS A 211 -4.70 25.34 1.80
N ASN A 212 -4.28 25.02 0.59
CA ASN A 212 -4.28 25.91 -0.57
C ASN A 212 -4.95 25.21 -1.76
N ASP A 213 -6.02 25.79 -2.29
CA ASP A 213 -6.79 25.24 -3.41
C ASP A 213 -7.33 23.80 -3.19
N CYS A 214 -7.40 23.32 -1.95
CA CYS A 214 -8.00 22.01 -1.68
C CYS A 214 -9.53 22.07 -1.78
N LYS A 215 -10.13 20.97 -2.23
CA LYS A 215 -11.58 20.86 -2.36
C LYS A 215 -12.12 19.75 -1.48
N PHE A 216 -13.16 20.06 -0.74
CA PHE A 216 -13.95 19.07 -0.02
C PHE A 216 -15.37 19.03 -0.58
N THR A 217 -15.75 17.90 -1.16
CA THR A 217 -17.11 17.67 -1.67
C THR A 217 -17.69 16.46 -0.97
N CYS A 218 -18.69 16.68 -0.10
CA CYS A 218 -19.49 15.60 0.46
C CYS A 218 -20.97 15.95 0.35
N LYS A 219 -21.81 14.97 -0.02
CA LYS A 219 -23.25 15.20 -0.16
C LYS A 219 -23.94 15.22 1.21
N ASP A 220 -23.63 14.23 2.04
CA ASP A 220 -24.24 14.01 3.35
C ASP A 220 -23.10 13.85 4.38
N SER A 221 -22.97 14.81 5.30
CA SER A 221 -21.93 14.82 6.35
C SER A 221 -22.59 14.94 7.72
N ASN A 222 -22.35 13.96 8.59
CA ASN A 222 -22.82 13.95 9.97
C ASN A 222 -21.63 13.87 10.92
N ASP A 223 -21.64 14.70 11.96
CA ASP A 223 -20.63 14.70 13.03
C ASP A 223 -19.17 14.76 12.55
N CYS A 224 -18.94 15.26 11.32
CA CYS A 224 -17.61 15.47 10.79
C CYS A 224 -17.02 16.76 11.32
N VAL A 225 -15.73 16.73 11.63
CA VAL A 225 -14.98 17.87 12.17
C VAL A 225 -13.96 18.33 11.16
N PHE A 226 -13.91 19.63 10.91
CA PHE A 226 -12.90 20.27 10.07
C PHE A 226 -12.11 21.26 10.94
N THR A 227 -10.81 21.04 11.06
CA THR A 227 -9.92 21.98 11.76
C THR A 227 -8.80 22.40 10.83
N GLY A 228 -8.57 23.71 10.74
CA GLY A 228 -7.52 24.25 9.89
C GLY A 228 -7.71 25.67 9.41
N LYS A 229 -6.74 26.15 8.63
CA LYS A 229 -6.85 27.40 7.88
C LYS A 229 -6.82 27.10 6.38
N ASP A 230 -7.88 27.51 5.70
CA ASP A 230 -7.86 27.68 4.25
C ASP A 230 -7.17 29.03 3.94
N ARG A 231 -6.22 29.04 2.99
CA ARG A 231 -5.54 30.27 2.55
C ARG A 231 -6.42 31.11 1.60
N ASN A 232 -7.54 30.57 1.13
CA ASN A 232 -8.39 31.20 0.12
C ASN A 232 -9.64 31.93 0.68
N ASP A 233 -9.86 31.94 2.00
CA ASP A 233 -10.95 32.65 2.70
C ASP A 233 -10.49 33.92 3.46
#